data_AF-A0A1Y2GWB6-F1
#
_entry.id   AF-A0A1Y2GWB6-F1
#
_cell.length_a   1.000
_cell.length_b   1.000
_cell.length_c   1.000
_cell.angle_alpha   90.00
_cell.angle_beta   90.00
_cell.angle_gamma   90.00
#
_symmetry.space_group_name_H-M   'P 1'
#
loop_
_entity.id
_entity.type
_entity.pdbx_description
1 polymer ?
#
loop_
_entity_poly.entity_id
_entity_poly.type
_entity_poly.pdbx_seq_one_letter_code
_entity_poly.pdbx_strand_id
1 'polypeptide(L)'
;MTTAMFKTGMNRSLLNRDFFQVILDRAYGPNKARPKAWSEQELDSSASILSNISSGDQDQDDEIDDFDVDRSSDAPSSFSAQSTAAEAKHSCPRGDMTGHFLYKIEYSSITSDSSTHSSNTLLPDCHSNFYPSINHLPSPQSPLPTSTGSRLGSGLQPGLKPLFSPAAREARAAGELWTVIKSKPIDTALIELTNIMAQLQGGEVAEEYDLVKDLTGFRNSHIREIELAELTWKVGGPMARISTKVYNVLRNDSQQLYALCLEYLDPSHGNITHMNSTEQALAVWSPEHIHLVLRDLASFHAQFLGQENRLMNMSFLENPSRAMMKVLRPAYEAMVKANHRNAPDLFSEFLSQNMLDYLGRSNEYWGILEKSPRTLVHGDFNTRNICLRREPSTGAQALCAYDWELACCHVPQRDVVEFLSFVLPPGSNDWSHYIEYHRLALEASYEIQQRLCQRERDVNAPSAPIVSSPIRIPSSKEYLEVAKIALLDFASLRISMYGISNSFKQVNWLPRIVQSLEEQIKRFGPPRRHQSRILRESKL
;
A
#
# COMPACT_ATOMS: atom_id res chain seq x y z
N MET A 1 -21.44 -4.63 14.39
CA MET A 1 -21.85 -3.78 13.25
C MET A 1 -20.98 -3.99 12.01
N THR A 2 -19.64 -3.88 12.08
CA THR A 2 -18.73 -4.12 10.93
C THR A 2 -18.82 -5.54 10.34
N THR A 3 -19.03 -6.56 11.20
CA THR A 3 -19.15 -7.97 10.80
C THR A 3 -20.38 -8.29 9.96
N ALA A 4 -21.46 -7.49 10.07
CA ALA A 4 -22.72 -7.75 9.39
C ALA A 4 -22.82 -7.07 8.01
N MET A 5 -22.03 -6.02 7.75
CA MET A 5 -22.09 -5.28 6.47
C MET A 5 -21.16 -5.83 5.38
N PHE A 6 -20.14 -6.64 5.72
CA PHE A 6 -19.12 -7.09 4.76
C PHE A 6 -19.20 -8.58 4.39
N LYS A 7 -20.40 -9.17 4.32
CA LYS A 7 -20.58 -10.40 3.53
C LYS A 7 -20.45 -10.07 2.06
N THR A 8 -19.21 -9.89 1.60
CA THR A 8 -18.90 -9.82 0.18
C THR A 8 -19.25 -11.18 -0.41
N GLY A 9 -20.43 -11.25 -1.03
CA GLY A 9 -20.88 -12.41 -1.80
C GLY A 9 -20.07 -12.54 -3.08
N MET A 10 -18.74 -12.70 -2.95
CA MET A 10 -17.85 -12.88 -4.08
C MET A 10 -18.35 -14.11 -4.84
N ASN A 11 -18.82 -13.88 -6.06
CA ASN A 11 -19.34 -14.93 -6.91
C ASN A 11 -18.19 -15.87 -7.28
N ARG A 12 -18.11 -17.02 -6.57
CA ARG A 12 -17.02 -17.99 -6.71
C ARG A 12 -16.88 -18.54 -8.13
N SER A 13 -17.93 -18.45 -8.97
CA SER A 13 -17.85 -18.82 -10.39
C SER A 13 -16.82 -17.99 -11.18
N LEU A 14 -16.44 -16.82 -10.69
CA LEU A 14 -15.40 -15.97 -11.28
C LEU A 14 -13.98 -16.43 -10.92
N LEU A 15 -13.82 -17.22 -9.86
CA LEU A 15 -12.56 -17.86 -9.48
C LEU A 15 -12.42 -19.20 -10.23
N ASN A 16 -12.38 -19.12 -11.56
CA ASN A 16 -12.33 -20.29 -12.43
C ASN A 16 -10.88 -20.64 -12.82
N ARG A 17 -10.72 -21.72 -13.59
CA ARG A 17 -9.41 -22.20 -14.06
C ARG A 17 -8.58 -21.13 -14.77
N ASP A 18 -9.21 -20.28 -15.58
CA ASP A 18 -8.50 -19.23 -16.35
C ASP A 18 -7.96 -18.15 -15.41
N PHE A 19 -8.73 -17.78 -14.37
CA PHE A 19 -8.25 -16.88 -13.33
C PHE A 19 -6.97 -17.38 -12.65
N PHE A 20 -6.92 -18.68 -12.29
CA PHE A 20 -5.74 -19.29 -11.68
C PHE A 20 -4.60 -19.54 -12.67
N GLN A 21 -4.89 -19.78 -13.95
CA GLN A 21 -3.86 -19.89 -14.98
C GLN A 21 -3.14 -18.55 -15.17
N VAL A 22 -3.86 -17.42 -15.18
CA VAL A 22 -3.26 -16.08 -15.22
C VAL A 22 -2.31 -15.84 -14.04
N ILE A 23 -2.68 -16.28 -12.83
CA ILE A 23 -1.83 -16.20 -11.64
C ILE A 23 -0.52 -16.96 -11.85
N LEU A 24 -0.60 -18.20 -12.34
CA LEU A 24 0.58 -19.03 -12.59
C LEU A 24 1.46 -18.47 -13.72
N ASP A 25 0.85 -17.95 -14.77
CA ASP A 25 1.57 -17.31 -15.88
C ASP A 25 2.33 -16.06 -15.42
N ARG A 26 1.76 -15.27 -14.51
CA ARG A 26 2.48 -14.13 -13.90
C ARG A 26 3.57 -14.59 -12.92
N ALA A 27 3.34 -15.65 -12.15
CA ALA A 27 4.30 -16.14 -11.16
C ALA A 27 5.52 -16.83 -11.78
N TYR A 28 5.33 -17.61 -12.86
CA TYR A 28 6.37 -18.47 -13.44
C TYR A 28 6.68 -18.17 -14.91
N GLY A 29 5.86 -17.37 -15.59
CA GLY A 29 5.92 -17.10 -17.01
C GLY A 29 4.84 -17.88 -17.79
N PRO A 30 4.45 -17.38 -18.98
CA PRO A 30 3.33 -17.93 -19.74
C PRO A 30 3.57 -19.39 -20.12
N ASN A 31 2.57 -20.23 -19.89
CA ASN A 31 2.60 -21.66 -20.23
C ASN A 31 3.76 -22.45 -19.59
N LYS A 32 4.32 -21.99 -18.47
CA LYS A 32 5.36 -22.75 -17.74
C LYS A 32 4.81 -23.62 -16.62
N ALA A 33 3.62 -23.30 -16.14
CA ALA A 33 2.93 -24.03 -15.08
C ALA A 33 1.46 -24.18 -15.45
N ARG A 34 0.86 -25.33 -15.09
CA ARG A 34 -0.59 -25.54 -15.16
C ARG A 34 -1.13 -25.91 -13.79
N PRO A 35 -2.31 -25.43 -13.39
CA PRO A 35 -2.97 -25.93 -12.19
C PRO A 35 -3.15 -27.44 -12.33
N LYS A 36 -2.85 -28.21 -11.28
CA LYS A 36 -3.26 -29.62 -11.23
C LYS A 36 -4.79 -29.70 -11.33
N ALA A 37 -5.32 -30.78 -11.91
CA ALA A 37 -6.76 -30.96 -12.10
C ALA A 37 -7.53 -30.77 -10.79
N TRP A 38 -8.60 -29.98 -10.86
CA TRP A 38 -9.43 -29.59 -9.72
C TRP A 38 -10.51 -30.65 -9.54
N SER A 39 -10.68 -31.20 -8.34
CA SER A 39 -11.96 -31.83 -8.02
C SER A 39 -12.90 -30.71 -7.55
N GLU A 40 -14.09 -30.58 -8.14
CA GLU A 40 -15.11 -29.63 -7.65
C GLU A 40 -15.43 -29.85 -6.16
N GLN A 41 -15.15 -31.06 -5.62
CA GLN A 41 -15.27 -31.40 -4.20
C GLN A 41 -14.33 -30.63 -3.25
N GLU A 42 -13.17 -30.14 -3.69
CA GLU A 42 -12.22 -29.43 -2.81
C GLU A 42 -12.65 -27.98 -2.48
N LEU A 43 -13.50 -27.40 -3.32
CA LEU A 43 -14.14 -26.10 -3.03
C LEU A 43 -15.18 -26.21 -1.90
N ASP A 44 -15.80 -27.39 -1.73
CA ASP A 44 -16.78 -27.67 -0.69
C ASP A 44 -16.16 -28.12 0.64
N SER A 45 -15.01 -28.81 0.64
CA SER A 45 -14.33 -29.19 1.89
C SER A 45 -13.76 -27.98 2.64
N SER A 46 -13.32 -26.94 1.91
CA SER A 46 -13.00 -25.63 2.46
C SER A 46 -14.24 -24.90 3.03
N ALA A 47 -15.45 -25.27 2.57
CA ALA A 47 -16.73 -24.78 3.12
C ALA A 47 -17.13 -25.51 4.42
N SER A 48 -16.77 -26.78 4.59
CA SER A 48 -17.02 -27.56 5.81
C SER A 48 -16.25 -27.03 7.03
N ILE A 49 -15.05 -26.49 6.83
CA ILE A 49 -14.27 -25.88 7.92
C ILE A 49 -14.95 -24.58 8.40
N LEU A 50 -15.69 -23.89 7.53
CA LEU A 50 -16.41 -22.66 7.85
C LEU A 50 -17.83 -22.91 8.40
N SER A 51 -18.53 -23.97 7.98
CA SER A 51 -19.81 -24.35 8.59
C SER A 51 -19.65 -24.79 10.05
N ASN A 52 -18.53 -25.44 10.38
CA ASN A 52 -18.22 -25.85 11.75
C ASN A 52 -17.73 -24.69 12.65
N ILE A 53 -17.39 -23.54 12.06
CA ILE A 53 -17.15 -22.28 12.81
C ILE A 53 -18.47 -21.49 12.95
N SER A 54 -19.43 -21.71 12.06
CA SER A 54 -20.77 -21.08 12.06
C SER A 54 -21.78 -21.73 13.01
N SER A 55 -21.47 -22.87 13.65
CA SER A 55 -22.39 -23.60 14.54
C SER A 55 -21.89 -23.71 15.99
N GLY A 56 -20.95 -22.84 16.40
CA GLY A 56 -20.36 -22.83 17.74
C GLY A 56 -21.10 -22.00 18.78
N ASP A 57 -22.26 -21.42 18.44
CA ASP A 57 -23.18 -20.81 19.40
C ASP A 57 -24.29 -21.82 19.69
N GLN A 58 -24.02 -22.76 20.59
CA GLN A 58 -25.09 -23.31 21.42
C GLN A 58 -25.11 -22.47 22.69
N ASP A 59 -26.02 -21.50 22.71
CA ASP A 59 -26.50 -20.87 23.92
C ASP A 59 -27.07 -21.98 24.82
N GLN A 60 -26.30 -22.38 25.83
CA GLN A 60 -26.88 -22.98 27.02
C GLN A 60 -27.32 -21.83 27.91
N ASP A 61 -28.61 -21.50 27.79
CA ASP A 61 -29.34 -20.71 28.77
C ASP A 61 -29.41 -21.52 30.07
N ASP A 62 -28.49 -21.27 30.99
CA ASP A 62 -28.65 -21.68 32.39
C ASP A 62 -29.45 -20.57 33.11
N GLU A 63 -30.77 -20.72 33.12
CA GLU A 63 -31.66 -20.03 34.05
C GLU A 63 -31.32 -20.45 35.49
N ILE A 64 -31.15 -19.44 36.34
CA ILE A 64 -31.01 -19.55 37.78
C ILE A 64 -32.40 -19.80 38.38
N ASP A 65 -32.56 -20.88 39.14
CA ASP A 65 -33.53 -20.95 40.26
C ASP A 65 -32.93 -21.75 41.43
N ASP A 66 -32.89 -21.11 42.60
CA ASP A 66 -32.58 -21.68 43.90
C ASP A 66 -33.63 -22.71 44.32
N PHE A 67 -33.22 -23.86 44.89
CA PHE A 67 -33.64 -24.36 46.22
C PHE A 67 -33.09 -25.79 46.51
N ASP A 68 -32.67 -25.99 47.77
CA ASP A 68 -32.13 -27.21 48.39
C ASP A 68 -32.96 -28.51 48.21
N VAL A 69 -32.28 -29.67 48.19
CA VAL A 69 -32.38 -30.78 49.18
C VAL A 69 -31.64 -32.05 48.69
N ASP A 70 -30.67 -32.49 49.51
CA ASP A 70 -30.19 -33.85 49.83
C ASP A 70 -30.70 -35.08 49.02
N ARG A 71 -29.78 -35.84 48.37
CA ARG A 71 -29.55 -37.30 48.60
C ARG A 71 -28.61 -38.01 47.60
N SER A 72 -27.79 -38.85 48.21
CA SER A 72 -26.98 -40.01 47.80
C SER A 72 -27.22 -40.78 46.48
N SER A 73 -26.11 -41.43 46.07
CA SER A 73 -25.90 -42.82 45.56
C SER A 73 -25.77 -43.08 44.06
N ASP A 74 -24.60 -43.67 43.76
CA ASP A 74 -24.29 -44.79 42.85
C ASP A 74 -24.35 -44.67 41.31
N ALA A 75 -23.21 -45.05 40.72
CA ALA A 75 -22.91 -45.36 39.31
C ALA A 75 -23.61 -46.69 38.85
N PRO A 76 -23.39 -47.30 37.64
CA PRO A 76 -22.41 -46.99 36.58
C PRO A 76 -22.84 -47.25 35.09
N SER A 77 -21.90 -46.92 34.17
CA SER A 77 -21.55 -47.60 32.89
C SER A 77 -22.41 -47.43 31.62
N SER A 78 -21.81 -46.96 30.50
CA SER A 78 -21.23 -47.84 29.45
C SER A 78 -20.82 -47.12 28.14
N PHE A 79 -19.59 -47.45 27.70
CA PHE A 79 -19.05 -47.71 26.34
C PHE A 79 -19.01 -46.69 25.17
N SER A 80 -17.78 -46.21 24.94
CA SER A 80 -16.90 -46.27 23.73
C SER A 80 -17.27 -45.60 22.40
N ALA A 81 -16.34 -44.77 21.89
CA ALA A 81 -15.40 -45.13 20.82
C ALA A 81 -14.29 -44.07 20.68
N GLN A 82 -13.02 -44.51 20.75
CA GLN A 82 -11.83 -43.71 20.46
C GLN A 82 -11.60 -43.66 18.95
N SER A 83 -11.37 -42.46 18.41
CA SER A 83 -10.74 -42.25 17.10
C SER A 83 -9.46 -41.44 17.33
N THR A 84 -8.33 -42.08 17.02
CA THR A 84 -7.00 -41.49 17.03
C THR A 84 -6.74 -40.81 15.70
N ALA A 85 -6.85 -39.47 15.66
CA ALA A 85 -6.33 -38.65 14.57
C ALA A 85 -5.20 -37.77 15.12
N ALA A 86 -3.99 -38.00 14.64
CA ALA A 86 -2.81 -37.22 14.97
C ALA A 86 -2.95 -35.80 14.40
N GLU A 87 -3.10 -34.82 15.28
CA GLU A 87 -3.12 -33.39 14.96
C GLU A 87 -1.72 -32.90 14.53
N ALA A 88 -1.56 -32.54 13.26
CA ALA A 88 -0.55 -31.56 12.86
C ALA A 88 -1.20 -30.17 12.87
N LYS A 89 -0.95 -29.43 13.96
CA LYS A 89 -1.48 -28.08 14.22
C LYS A 89 -0.82 -27.04 13.31
N HIS A 90 -1.50 -26.68 12.23
CA HIS A 90 -1.39 -25.35 11.62
C HIS A 90 -2.78 -24.70 11.64
N SER A 91 -3.20 -24.25 12.82
CA SER A 91 -4.42 -23.46 12.95
C SER A 91 -4.15 -22.06 12.40
N CYS A 92 -4.77 -21.73 11.27
CA CYS A 92 -4.91 -20.37 10.78
C CYS A 92 -5.39 -19.46 11.94
N PRO A 93 -4.84 -18.23 12.12
CA PRO A 93 -5.30 -17.32 13.17
C PRO A 93 -6.80 -17.06 12.99
N ARG A 94 -7.63 -17.66 13.83
CA ARG A 94 -9.07 -17.43 13.90
C ARG A 94 -9.27 -16.03 14.46
N GLY A 95 -9.48 -15.03 13.60
CA GLY A 95 -9.78 -13.68 14.07
C GLY A 95 -9.83 -12.57 13.03
N ASP A 96 -9.34 -12.76 11.81
CA ASP A 96 -9.30 -11.68 10.82
C ASP A 96 -10.47 -11.78 9.83
N MET A 97 -11.54 -11.03 10.09
CA MET A 97 -12.77 -10.97 9.29
C MET A 97 -12.70 -9.92 8.17
N THR A 98 -11.50 -9.72 7.63
CA THR A 98 -11.31 -8.96 6.40
C THR A 98 -11.58 -9.91 5.23
N GLY A 99 -12.08 -9.42 4.09
CA GLY A 99 -12.43 -10.24 2.91
C GLY A 99 -11.24 -10.90 2.20
N HIS A 100 -10.28 -11.43 2.96
CA HIS A 100 -9.09 -12.11 2.51
C HIS A 100 -9.33 -13.62 2.54
N PHE A 101 -9.03 -14.26 1.41
CA PHE A 101 -9.13 -15.70 1.27
C PHE A 101 -7.74 -16.24 0.93
N LEU A 102 -7.22 -17.14 1.77
CA LEU A 102 -5.96 -17.81 1.54
C LEU A 102 -6.16 -18.98 0.57
N TYR A 103 -5.37 -19.02 -0.50
CA TYR A 103 -5.39 -20.08 -1.48
C TYR A 103 -4.00 -20.71 -1.63
N LYS A 104 -3.98 -22.04 -1.64
CA LYS A 104 -2.83 -22.85 -2.04
C LYS A 104 -3.07 -23.33 -3.47
N ILE A 105 -2.26 -22.88 -4.43
CA ILE A 105 -2.35 -23.29 -5.83
C ILE A 105 -1.28 -24.36 -6.08
N GLU A 106 -1.72 -25.60 -6.28
CA GLU A 106 -0.83 -26.67 -6.72
C GLU A 106 -0.69 -26.69 -8.23
N TYR A 107 0.55 -26.72 -8.73
CA TYR A 107 0.82 -26.70 -10.15
C TYR A 107 1.86 -27.74 -10.57
N SER A 108 1.80 -28.16 -11.83
CA SER A 108 2.85 -28.94 -12.49
C SER A 108 3.60 -28.06 -13.49
N SER A 109 4.93 -28.19 -13.53
CA SER A 109 5.70 -27.53 -14.59
C SER A 109 5.41 -28.20 -15.93
N ILE A 110 5.25 -27.39 -16.97
CA ILE A 110 5.30 -27.91 -18.33
C ILE A 110 6.79 -28.07 -18.68
N THR A 111 7.32 -29.28 -18.53
CA THR A 111 8.56 -29.63 -19.21
C THR A 111 8.23 -29.70 -20.70
N SER A 112 8.80 -28.82 -21.50
CA SER A 112 8.72 -28.96 -22.95
C SER A 112 9.46 -30.23 -23.33
N ASP A 113 8.74 -31.34 -23.48
CA ASP A 113 9.22 -32.49 -24.24
C ASP A 113 9.30 -32.05 -25.70
N SER A 114 10.43 -31.47 -26.08
CA SER A 114 10.73 -31.19 -27.46
C SER A 114 11.13 -32.48 -28.15
N SER A 115 10.14 -33.30 -28.49
CA SER A 115 10.22 -34.14 -29.67
C SER A 115 8.85 -34.16 -30.37
N THR A 116 8.87 -33.80 -31.66
CA THR A 116 7.83 -34.02 -32.68
C THR A 116 6.51 -33.23 -32.57
N HIS A 117 6.47 -32.03 -33.18
CA HIS A 117 5.91 -31.81 -34.54
C HIS A 117 5.57 -30.34 -34.74
N SER A 118 6.25 -29.73 -35.71
CA SER A 118 5.90 -28.42 -36.25
C SER A 118 4.56 -28.49 -36.97
N SER A 119 3.56 -27.78 -36.46
CA SER A 119 2.47 -27.27 -37.30
C SER A 119 2.20 -25.82 -36.90
N ASN A 120 2.55 -24.93 -37.83
CA ASN A 120 2.29 -23.51 -37.75
C ASN A 120 0.78 -23.28 -37.82
N THR A 121 0.21 -22.78 -36.73
CA THR A 121 -1.09 -22.11 -36.77
C THR A 121 -0.92 -20.79 -36.03
N LEU A 122 -0.83 -19.71 -36.82
CA LEU A 122 -0.86 -18.34 -36.36
C LEU A 122 -2.28 -18.04 -35.85
N LEU A 123 -2.38 -17.67 -34.57
CA LEU A 123 -3.54 -16.98 -33.99
C LEU A 123 -3.07 -15.64 -33.42
N PRO A 124 -3.96 -14.63 -33.36
CA PRO A 124 -3.62 -13.26 -33.70
C PRO A 124 -3.15 -12.45 -32.49
N ASP A 125 -2.29 -11.47 -32.78
CA ASP A 125 -1.87 -10.41 -31.87
C ASP A 125 -3.07 -9.65 -31.29
N CYS A 126 -3.30 -9.82 -29.99
CA CYS A 126 -4.22 -9.01 -29.21
C CYS A 126 -3.54 -7.75 -28.66
N HIS A 127 -2.90 -6.94 -29.51
CA HIS A 127 -2.46 -5.59 -29.12
C HIS A 127 -2.49 -4.64 -30.30
N SER A 128 -3.63 -3.98 -30.51
CA SER A 128 -3.69 -2.59 -31.01
C SER A 128 -5.13 -2.09 -31.03
N ASN A 129 -5.40 -1.02 -30.29
CA ASN A 129 -6.29 0.11 -30.61
C ASN A 129 -6.29 1.05 -29.38
N PHE A 130 -5.50 2.12 -29.38
CA PHE A 130 -5.78 3.47 -29.89
C PHE A 130 -6.74 4.30 -29.02
N TYR A 131 -6.21 5.41 -28.46
CA TYR A 131 -6.78 6.76 -28.47
C TYR A 131 -5.68 7.79 -28.13
N PRO A 132 -5.78 9.07 -28.54
CA PRO A 132 -4.79 9.68 -29.41
C PRO A 132 -4.05 10.87 -28.77
N SER A 133 -2.82 11.10 -29.23
CA SER A 133 -2.15 12.39 -29.07
C SER A 133 -2.79 13.42 -30.01
N ILE A 134 -3.38 14.46 -29.43
CA ILE A 134 -3.91 15.63 -30.14
C ILE A 134 -2.85 16.74 -30.08
N ASN A 135 -2.27 17.11 -31.23
CA ASN A 135 -2.00 18.49 -31.70
C ASN A 135 -0.94 18.52 -32.83
N HIS A 136 -1.36 18.69 -34.09
CA HIS A 136 -1.13 19.88 -34.95
C HIS A 136 -1.22 19.60 -36.46
N LEU A 137 -1.86 20.55 -37.16
CA LEU A 137 -2.20 20.70 -38.58
C LEU A 137 -1.06 21.44 -39.37
N PRO A 138 -1.09 21.63 -40.71
CA PRO A 138 -0.11 21.02 -41.64
C PRO A 138 0.66 21.95 -42.61
N SER A 139 1.64 21.34 -43.33
CA SER A 139 2.18 21.63 -44.69
C SER A 139 3.36 22.64 -44.84
N PRO A 140 4.13 22.68 -45.98
CA PRO A 140 4.27 21.73 -47.12
C PRO A 140 5.73 21.41 -47.62
N GLN A 141 5.85 20.33 -48.43
CA GLN A 141 6.72 20.11 -49.62
C GLN A 141 8.28 19.99 -49.56
N SER A 142 8.76 18.74 -49.80
CA SER A 142 9.80 18.27 -50.77
C SER A 142 11.28 18.77 -50.72
N PRO A 143 12.28 18.08 -51.34
CA PRO A 143 12.43 16.66 -51.74
C PRO A 143 13.77 15.99 -51.27
N LEU A 144 13.88 14.68 -51.58
CA LEU A 144 15.06 13.78 -51.54
C LEU A 144 16.39 14.40 -52.02
N PRO A 145 17.54 13.83 -51.61
CA PRO A 145 18.24 12.98 -52.58
C PRO A 145 18.83 11.68 -52.03
N THR A 146 18.92 10.74 -52.97
CA THR A 146 19.70 9.51 -53.01
C THR A 146 21.22 9.74 -52.89
N SER A 147 21.93 8.88 -52.16
CA SER A 147 23.25 8.41 -52.60
C SER A 147 23.67 7.09 -51.96
N THR A 148 24.09 6.19 -52.84
CA THR A 148 24.70 4.87 -52.69
C THR A 148 26.17 4.88 -52.28
N GLY A 149 26.59 3.78 -51.62
CA GLY A 149 27.97 3.27 -51.57
C GLY A 149 28.73 3.60 -50.28
N SER A 150 29.54 2.75 -49.66
CA SER A 150 29.98 1.38 -49.96
C SER A 150 30.76 0.83 -48.75
N ARG A 151 30.57 -0.46 -48.46
CA ARG A 151 31.55 -1.49 -48.03
C ARG A 151 32.61 -1.25 -46.92
N LEU A 152 32.65 -2.31 -46.09
CA LEU A 152 33.80 -3.02 -45.48
C LEU A 152 34.36 -2.50 -44.15
N GLY A 153 34.34 -3.41 -43.16
CA GLY A 153 34.99 -3.23 -41.87
C GLY A 153 34.66 -4.34 -40.87
N SER A 154 34.91 -5.60 -41.25
CA SER A 154 34.88 -6.78 -40.39
C SER A 154 35.91 -6.68 -39.26
N GLY A 155 35.46 -6.72 -38.00
CA GLY A 155 36.29 -6.80 -36.81
C GLY A 155 35.67 -7.74 -35.79
N LEU A 156 35.79 -9.04 -36.05
CA LEU A 156 35.54 -10.11 -35.07
C LEU A 156 36.60 -10.02 -33.96
N GLN A 157 36.17 -9.93 -32.70
CA GLN A 157 36.93 -10.48 -31.59
C GLN A 157 36.06 -11.40 -30.72
N PRO A 158 36.65 -12.47 -30.15
CA PRO A 158 35.92 -13.60 -29.61
C PRO A 158 35.88 -13.59 -28.07
N GLY A 159 34.88 -14.27 -27.51
CA GLY A 159 35.05 -14.97 -26.23
C GLY A 159 34.59 -14.23 -24.98
N LEU A 160 33.28 -14.21 -24.74
CA LEU A 160 32.73 -14.33 -23.39
C LEU A 160 31.70 -15.46 -23.42
N LYS A 161 32.15 -16.67 -23.08
CA LYS A 161 31.25 -17.77 -22.71
C LYS A 161 30.59 -17.38 -21.39
N PRO A 162 29.26 -17.26 -21.29
CA PRO A 162 28.64 -17.27 -19.99
C PRO A 162 28.78 -18.70 -19.43
N LEU A 163 29.51 -18.81 -18.32
CA LEU A 163 29.50 -19.96 -17.42
C LEU A 163 28.09 -20.04 -16.79
N PHE A 164 27.12 -20.51 -17.57
CA PHE A 164 25.96 -21.16 -17.01
C PHE A 164 26.37 -22.60 -16.75
N SER A 165 26.48 -22.98 -15.47
CA SER A 165 26.56 -24.39 -15.14
C SER A 165 25.27 -25.06 -15.65
N PRO A 166 25.35 -26.18 -16.38
CA PRO A 166 24.16 -26.92 -16.85
C PRO A 166 23.30 -27.51 -15.72
N ALA A 167 23.72 -27.36 -14.45
CA ALA A 167 23.07 -27.93 -13.27
C ALA A 167 21.84 -27.14 -12.76
N ALA A 168 21.41 -26.06 -13.43
CA ALA A 168 20.18 -25.33 -13.08
C ALA A 168 19.00 -25.58 -14.04
N ARG A 169 19.09 -26.58 -14.93
CA ARG A 169 18.02 -26.96 -15.88
C ARG A 169 17.33 -28.29 -15.53
N GLU A 170 17.27 -28.65 -14.25
CA GLU A 170 16.51 -29.81 -13.79
C GLU A 170 15.30 -29.39 -12.94
N ALA A 171 14.12 -29.70 -13.47
CA ALA A 171 12.85 -30.00 -12.79
C ALA A 171 12.43 -29.15 -11.58
N ARG A 172 11.55 -28.15 -11.79
CA ARG A 172 10.50 -27.86 -10.81
C ARG A 172 9.26 -28.70 -11.14
N ALA A 173 9.38 -30.03 -11.02
CA ALA A 173 8.41 -31.03 -11.47
C ALA A 173 6.97 -30.84 -10.94
N ALA A 174 6.80 -30.18 -9.82
CA ALA A 174 5.55 -29.64 -9.31
C ALA A 174 5.90 -28.58 -8.26
N GLY A 175 4.98 -27.69 -7.94
CA GLY A 175 5.20 -26.72 -6.87
C GLY A 175 3.90 -26.23 -6.26
N GLU A 176 4.07 -25.46 -5.20
CA GLU A 176 2.97 -24.81 -4.47
C GLU A 176 3.18 -23.31 -4.53
N LEU A 177 2.10 -22.58 -4.80
CA LEU A 177 2.05 -21.13 -4.71
C LEU A 177 0.98 -20.72 -3.71
N TRP A 178 1.40 -20.05 -2.63
CA TRP A 178 0.49 -19.48 -1.64
C TRP A 178 0.13 -18.04 -2.03
N THR A 179 -1.17 -17.77 -2.10
CA THR A 179 -1.72 -16.47 -2.49
C THR A 179 -2.84 -16.05 -1.57
N VAL A 180 -3.04 -14.74 -1.43
CA VAL A 180 -4.20 -14.17 -0.74
C VAL A 180 -5.04 -13.43 -1.76
N ILE A 181 -6.33 -13.74 -1.82
CA ILE A 181 -7.30 -12.93 -2.57
C ILE A 181 -7.92 -11.94 -1.60
N LYS A 182 -7.58 -10.66 -1.77
CA LYS A 182 -8.14 -9.52 -1.03
C LYS A 182 -9.35 -8.98 -1.77
N SER A 183 -10.55 -9.28 -1.30
CA SER A 183 -11.80 -8.66 -1.77
C SER A 183 -11.93 -7.25 -1.20
N LYS A 184 -12.27 -6.28 -2.04
CA LYS A 184 -12.43 -4.88 -1.67
C LYS A 184 -13.90 -4.46 -1.72
N PRO A 185 -14.43 -3.84 -0.66
CA PRO A 185 -15.74 -3.20 -0.74
C PRO A 185 -15.67 -1.97 -1.65
N ILE A 186 -16.79 -1.58 -2.25
CA ILE A 186 -16.89 -0.27 -2.90
C ILE A 186 -16.64 0.86 -1.90
N ASP A 187 -16.13 1.98 -2.40
CA ASP A 187 -15.76 3.14 -1.60
C ASP A 187 -16.93 3.72 -0.81
N THR A 188 -18.14 3.76 -1.40
CA THR A 188 -19.35 4.26 -0.73
C THR A 188 -19.64 3.51 0.58
N ALA A 189 -19.37 2.20 0.65
CA ALA A 189 -19.54 1.44 1.89
C ALA A 189 -18.56 1.86 2.99
N LEU A 190 -17.31 2.18 2.63
CA LEU A 190 -16.31 2.70 3.58
C LEU A 190 -16.62 4.14 4.00
N ILE A 191 -17.06 4.97 3.05
CA ILE A 191 -17.49 6.35 3.29
C ILE A 191 -18.71 6.38 4.23
N GLU A 192 -19.69 5.52 4.00
CA GLU A 192 -20.87 5.40 4.86
C GLU A 192 -20.49 4.91 6.26
N LEU A 193 -19.62 3.90 6.38
CA LEU A 193 -19.16 3.39 7.67
C LEU A 193 -18.46 4.49 8.49
N THR A 194 -17.56 5.25 7.85
CA THR A 194 -16.84 6.35 8.51
C THR A 194 -17.78 7.51 8.86
N ASN A 195 -18.77 7.80 8.01
CA ASN A 195 -19.82 8.76 8.33
C ASN A 195 -20.67 8.30 9.51
N ILE A 196 -21.05 7.02 9.60
CA ILE A 196 -21.77 6.47 10.76
C ILE A 196 -20.96 6.67 12.04
N MET A 197 -19.65 6.44 12.01
CA MET A 197 -18.78 6.72 13.17
C MET A 197 -18.82 8.20 13.56
N ALA A 198 -18.81 9.12 12.59
CA ALA A 198 -18.96 10.55 12.86
C ALA A 198 -20.36 10.90 13.42
N GLN A 199 -21.43 10.32 12.87
CA GLN A 199 -22.80 10.50 13.37
C GLN A 199 -22.95 10.04 14.82
N LEU A 200 -22.31 8.92 15.18
CA LEU A 200 -22.31 8.40 16.54
C LEU A 200 -21.54 9.29 17.54
N GLN A 201 -20.64 10.18 17.08
CA GLN A 201 -20.06 11.22 17.93
C GLN A 201 -21.05 12.34 18.25
N GLY A 202 -22.00 12.59 17.34
CA GLY A 202 -22.96 13.69 17.43
C GLY A 202 -22.35 15.09 17.32
N GLY A 203 -23.21 16.10 17.43
CA GLY A 203 -22.83 17.52 17.41
C GLY A 203 -22.11 17.96 16.14
N GLU A 204 -21.17 18.91 16.30
CA GLU A 204 -20.41 19.52 15.19
C GLU A 204 -19.66 18.46 14.33
N VAL A 205 -19.20 17.35 14.93
CA VAL A 205 -18.51 16.28 14.17
C VAL A 205 -19.46 15.61 13.19
N ALA A 206 -20.67 15.28 13.63
CA ALA A 206 -21.68 14.65 12.78
C ALA A 206 -22.14 15.59 11.66
N GLU A 207 -22.37 16.86 11.98
CA GLU A 207 -22.84 17.88 11.04
C GLU A 207 -21.80 18.18 9.95
N GLU A 208 -20.56 18.50 10.35
CA GLU A 208 -19.53 18.93 9.41
C GLU A 208 -18.93 17.77 8.61
N TYR A 209 -18.82 16.57 9.20
CA TYR A 209 -18.27 15.42 8.48
C TYR A 209 -19.20 14.93 7.36
N ASP A 210 -20.52 14.95 7.58
CA ASP A 210 -21.48 14.51 6.55
C ASP A 210 -21.35 15.32 5.25
N LEU A 211 -21.04 16.62 5.37
CA LEU A 211 -20.84 17.53 4.24
C LEU A 211 -19.59 17.21 3.41
N VAL A 212 -18.60 16.53 3.99
CA VAL A 212 -17.29 16.32 3.37
C VAL A 212 -16.86 14.86 3.30
N LYS A 213 -17.69 13.91 3.71
CA LYS A 213 -17.37 12.47 3.79
C LYS A 213 -16.73 11.90 2.52
N ASP A 214 -17.17 12.36 1.35
CA ASP A 214 -16.65 11.95 0.03
C ASP A 214 -15.26 12.52 -0.32
N LEU A 215 -14.71 13.40 0.51
CA LEU A 215 -13.44 14.11 0.30
C LEU A 215 -12.35 13.70 1.30
N THR A 216 -12.62 12.70 2.13
CA THR A 216 -11.74 12.26 3.24
C THR A 216 -10.65 11.24 2.82
N GLY A 217 -10.51 11.03 1.51
CA GLY A 217 -9.50 10.15 0.91
C GLY A 217 -9.96 8.72 0.63
N PHE A 218 -11.16 8.33 1.05
CA PHE A 218 -11.72 6.99 0.80
C PHE A 218 -12.38 6.82 -0.57
N ARG A 219 -12.72 7.92 -1.26
CA ARG A 219 -13.29 7.87 -2.60
C ARG A 219 -12.35 7.13 -3.55
N ASN A 220 -12.88 6.23 -4.37
CA ASN A 220 -12.13 5.34 -5.26
C ASN A 220 -11.10 4.42 -4.54
N SER A 221 -11.12 4.23 -3.22
CA SER A 221 -10.10 3.41 -2.51
C SER A 221 -9.95 2.00 -3.09
N HIS A 222 -11.08 1.36 -3.42
CA HIS A 222 -11.15 0.04 -4.06
C HIS A 222 -10.57 0.00 -5.48
N ILE A 223 -10.79 1.06 -6.27
CA ILE A 223 -10.21 1.20 -7.62
C ILE A 223 -8.72 1.52 -7.52
N ARG A 224 -8.34 2.36 -6.57
CA ARG A 224 -6.99 2.90 -6.43
C ARG A 224 -5.94 1.82 -6.23
N GLU A 225 -6.19 0.86 -5.34
CA GLU A 225 -5.24 -0.24 -5.12
C GLU A 225 -5.12 -1.14 -6.37
N ILE A 226 -6.22 -1.37 -7.11
CA ILE A 226 -6.21 -2.12 -8.38
C ILE A 226 -5.42 -1.37 -9.46
N GLU A 227 -5.69 -0.09 -9.67
CA GLU A 227 -5.01 0.73 -10.68
C GLU A 227 -3.53 0.91 -10.35
N LEU A 228 -3.16 0.99 -9.07
CA LEU A 228 -1.76 1.02 -8.64
C LEU A 228 -1.05 -0.32 -8.82
N ALA A 229 -1.76 -1.45 -8.62
CA ALA A 229 -1.23 -2.76 -8.97
C ALA A 229 -0.91 -2.85 -10.48
N GLU A 230 -1.81 -2.37 -11.33
CA GLU A 230 -1.55 -2.32 -12.77
C GLU A 230 -0.42 -1.34 -13.13
N LEU A 231 -0.39 -0.16 -12.50
CA LEU A 231 0.68 0.81 -12.71
C LEU A 231 2.03 0.17 -12.37
N THR A 232 2.10 -0.60 -11.28
CA THR A 232 3.30 -1.32 -10.86
C THR A 232 3.83 -2.24 -11.96
N TRP A 233 2.95 -2.98 -12.65
CA TRP A 233 3.33 -3.81 -13.79
C TRP A 233 3.84 -2.99 -14.98
N LYS A 234 3.22 -1.83 -15.23
CA LYS A 234 3.56 -0.95 -16.36
C LYS A 234 4.89 -0.23 -16.15
N VAL A 235 5.17 0.26 -14.94
CA VAL A 235 6.36 1.09 -14.65
C VAL A 235 7.54 0.31 -14.08
N GLY A 236 7.30 -0.83 -13.42
CA GLY A 236 8.34 -1.60 -12.76
C GLY A 236 9.17 -0.78 -11.76
N GLY A 237 10.47 -1.06 -11.70
CA GLY A 237 11.44 -0.23 -10.97
C GLY A 237 11.23 -0.23 -9.44
N PRO A 238 11.54 0.90 -8.77
CA PRO A 238 11.35 1.05 -7.33
C PRO A 238 9.96 0.67 -6.81
N MET A 239 8.88 1.10 -7.47
CA MET A 239 7.49 0.78 -7.08
C MET A 239 7.26 -0.73 -7.03
N ALA A 240 7.69 -1.47 -8.06
CA ALA A 240 7.55 -2.92 -8.11
C ALA A 240 8.42 -3.66 -7.08
N ARG A 241 9.55 -3.06 -6.65
CA ARG A 241 10.40 -3.64 -5.60
C ARG A 241 9.80 -3.49 -4.22
N ILE A 242 9.18 -2.33 -3.94
CA ILE A 242 8.61 -2.08 -2.62
C ILE A 242 7.18 -2.61 -2.47
N SER A 243 6.46 -2.87 -3.55
CA SER A 243 5.07 -3.34 -3.45
C SER A 243 5.00 -4.85 -3.24
N THR A 244 3.95 -5.30 -2.55
CA THR A 244 3.55 -6.72 -2.58
C THR A 244 3.32 -7.17 -4.01
N LYS A 245 3.80 -8.36 -4.37
CA LYS A 245 3.54 -8.95 -5.69
C LYS A 245 2.05 -9.17 -5.87
N VAL A 246 1.51 -8.56 -6.92
CA VAL A 246 0.15 -8.79 -7.38
C VAL A 246 0.20 -9.76 -8.56
N TYR A 247 -0.38 -10.94 -8.37
CA TYR A 247 -0.48 -11.97 -9.40
C TYR A 247 -1.69 -11.80 -10.29
N ASN A 248 -2.77 -11.19 -9.78
CA ASN A 248 -3.93 -10.86 -10.59
C ASN A 248 -4.78 -9.77 -9.96
N VAL A 249 -5.57 -9.09 -10.78
CA VAL A 249 -6.63 -8.19 -10.34
C VAL A 249 -7.94 -8.68 -10.94
N LEU A 250 -9.02 -8.59 -10.17
CA LEU A 250 -10.37 -8.84 -10.62
C LEU A 250 -11.15 -7.55 -10.48
N ARG A 251 -11.63 -7.03 -11.60
CA ARG A 251 -12.49 -5.85 -11.67
C ARG A 251 -13.72 -6.17 -12.50
N ASN A 252 -14.88 -6.09 -11.87
CA ASN A 252 -16.17 -6.20 -12.55
C ASN A 252 -17.11 -5.11 -12.02
N ASP A 253 -17.10 -3.97 -12.72
CA ASP A 253 -17.87 -2.79 -12.34
C ASP A 253 -19.39 -3.07 -12.34
N SER A 254 -19.87 -3.90 -13.26
CA SER A 254 -21.30 -4.26 -13.37
C SER A 254 -21.82 -5.06 -12.18
N GLN A 255 -20.95 -5.85 -11.55
CA GLN A 255 -21.25 -6.65 -10.36
C GLN A 255 -20.65 -6.05 -9.08
N GLN A 256 -20.04 -4.86 -9.18
CA GLN A 256 -19.33 -4.20 -8.08
C GLN A 256 -18.31 -5.11 -7.37
N LEU A 257 -17.63 -5.95 -8.13
CA LEU A 257 -16.64 -6.89 -7.60
C LEU A 257 -15.23 -6.42 -7.89
N TYR A 258 -14.46 -6.23 -6.83
CA TYR A 258 -13.09 -5.74 -6.88
C TYR A 258 -12.23 -6.62 -5.98
N ALA A 259 -11.19 -7.25 -6.53
CA ALA A 259 -10.28 -8.06 -5.75
C ALA A 259 -8.85 -8.04 -6.30
N LEU A 260 -7.88 -8.26 -5.42
CA LEU A 260 -6.49 -8.47 -5.77
C LEU A 260 -6.05 -9.86 -5.35
N CYS A 261 -5.38 -10.60 -6.22
CA CYS A 261 -4.63 -11.79 -5.87
C CYS A 261 -3.17 -11.42 -5.61
N LEU A 262 -2.77 -11.52 -4.35
CA LEU A 262 -1.49 -11.09 -3.81
C LEU A 262 -0.63 -12.30 -3.45
N GLU A 263 0.68 -12.11 -3.39
CA GLU A 263 1.53 -13.05 -2.67
C GLU A 263 1.14 -13.14 -1.19
N TYR A 264 1.27 -14.34 -0.63
CA TYR A 264 1.06 -14.56 0.79
C TYR A 264 2.32 -14.16 1.57
N LEU A 265 2.15 -13.20 2.49
CA LEU A 265 3.19 -12.72 3.38
C LEU A 265 2.99 -13.37 4.76
N ASP A 266 3.91 -14.24 5.16
CA ASP A 266 3.82 -14.97 6.44
C ASP A 266 5.20 -15.06 7.12
N PRO A 267 5.38 -14.47 8.31
CA PRO A 267 6.64 -14.57 9.05
C PRO A 267 7.08 -16.01 9.33
N SER A 268 6.15 -16.96 9.44
CA SER A 268 6.48 -18.38 9.69
C SER A 268 7.23 -19.04 8.53
N HIS A 269 7.12 -18.50 7.31
CA HIS A 269 7.90 -18.93 6.16
C HIS A 269 9.31 -18.34 6.12
N GLY A 270 9.67 -17.47 7.08
CA GLY A 270 11.01 -16.87 7.20
C GLY A 270 11.39 -15.90 6.07
N ASN A 271 10.45 -15.59 5.17
CA ASN A 271 10.65 -14.72 4.00
C ASN A 271 10.35 -13.25 4.30
N ILE A 272 9.70 -12.94 5.42
CA ILE A 272 9.42 -11.58 5.90
C ILE A 272 9.64 -11.44 7.41
N THR A 273 9.87 -10.21 7.86
CA THR A 273 9.91 -9.82 9.28
C THR A 273 9.16 -8.50 9.49
N HIS A 274 8.93 -8.10 10.75
CA HIS A 274 8.27 -6.83 11.15
C HIS A 274 6.78 -6.67 10.79
N MET A 275 6.13 -7.66 10.16
CA MET A 275 4.70 -7.60 9.89
C MET A 275 3.90 -7.46 11.18
N ASN A 276 2.88 -6.58 11.18
CA ASN A 276 2.00 -6.31 12.33
C ASN A 276 2.75 -5.97 13.64
N SER A 277 3.85 -5.21 13.52
CA SER A 277 4.74 -4.92 14.66
C SER A 277 4.44 -3.63 15.42
N THR A 278 3.25 -3.05 15.23
CA THR A 278 2.92 -1.71 15.76
C THR A 278 2.99 -1.61 17.28
N GLU A 279 2.54 -2.63 18.01
CA GLU A 279 2.56 -2.64 19.47
C GLU A 279 3.99 -2.74 20.02
N GLN A 280 4.81 -3.58 19.40
CA GLN A 280 6.20 -3.86 19.75
C GLN A 280 7.21 -3.02 18.95
N ALA A 281 6.78 -1.93 18.32
CA ALA A 281 7.58 -1.25 17.31
C ALA A 281 8.94 -0.79 17.84
N LEU A 282 8.97 -0.27 19.07
CA LEU A 282 10.20 0.22 19.71
C LEU A 282 11.23 -0.89 19.99
N ALA A 283 10.79 -2.15 20.10
CA ALA A 283 11.68 -3.29 20.36
C ALA A 283 12.18 -3.94 19.07
N VAL A 284 11.41 -3.86 17.98
CA VAL A 284 11.68 -4.60 16.74
C VAL A 284 12.38 -3.73 15.69
N TRP A 285 12.05 -2.44 15.61
CA TRP A 285 12.61 -1.53 14.63
C TRP A 285 13.94 -0.92 15.11
N SER A 286 15.06 -1.53 14.73
CA SER A 286 16.39 -0.98 14.99
C SER A 286 16.69 0.23 14.10
N PRO A 287 17.69 1.06 14.44
CA PRO A 287 18.16 2.13 13.57
C PRO A 287 18.47 1.66 12.14
N GLU A 288 19.07 0.48 11.97
CA GLU A 288 19.39 -0.09 10.66
C GLU A 288 18.13 -0.39 9.84
N HIS A 289 17.08 -0.92 10.48
CA HIS A 289 15.79 -1.14 9.83
C HIS A 289 15.15 0.17 9.39
N ILE A 290 15.22 1.22 10.23
CA ILE A 290 14.69 2.55 9.90
C ILE A 290 15.43 3.14 8.69
N HIS A 291 16.77 3.08 8.66
CA HIS A 291 17.55 3.53 7.50
C HIS A 291 17.20 2.75 6.23
N LEU A 292 17.03 1.43 6.33
CA LEU A 292 16.64 0.57 5.20
C LEU A 292 15.29 1.00 4.62
N VAL A 293 14.28 1.18 5.47
CA VAL A 293 12.94 1.64 5.05
C VAL A 293 13.02 2.99 4.37
N LEU A 294 13.72 3.96 4.97
CA LEU A 294 13.83 5.30 4.43
C LEU A 294 14.60 5.34 3.10
N ARG A 295 15.62 4.50 2.93
CA ARG A 295 16.35 4.34 1.66
C ARG A 295 15.44 3.81 0.56
N ASP A 296 14.71 2.74 0.83
CA ASP A 296 13.84 2.10 -0.17
C ASP A 296 12.64 2.98 -0.51
N LEU A 297 12.05 3.63 0.50
CA LEU A 297 11.00 4.64 0.34
C LEU A 297 11.49 5.84 -0.49
N ALA A 298 12.71 6.31 -0.27
CA ALA A 298 13.30 7.39 -1.06
C ALA A 298 13.48 6.99 -2.54
N SER A 299 13.86 5.74 -2.81
CA SER A 299 13.94 5.21 -4.18
C SER A 299 12.57 5.18 -4.86
N PHE A 300 11.52 4.81 -4.13
CA PHE A 300 10.14 4.87 -4.60
C PHE A 300 9.68 6.30 -4.89
N HIS A 301 9.86 7.23 -3.94
CA HIS A 301 9.52 8.63 -4.12
C HIS A 301 10.26 9.25 -5.31
N ALA A 302 11.54 8.93 -5.50
CA ALA A 302 12.32 9.42 -6.63
C ALA A 302 11.74 9.02 -8.00
N GLN A 303 11.06 7.87 -8.11
CA GLN A 303 10.46 7.40 -9.36
C GLN A 303 9.32 8.29 -9.86
N PHE A 304 8.62 9.01 -8.96
CA PHE A 304 7.47 9.85 -9.29
C PHE A 304 7.67 11.32 -8.95
N LEU A 305 8.82 11.70 -8.36
CA LEU A 305 9.14 13.07 -8.01
C LEU A 305 9.09 13.99 -9.23
N GLY A 306 8.35 15.09 -9.14
CA GLY A 306 8.18 16.08 -10.22
C GLY A 306 7.29 15.66 -11.38
N GLN A 307 6.56 14.56 -11.21
CA GLN A 307 5.57 14.11 -12.17
C GLN A 307 4.16 14.47 -11.70
N GLU A 308 3.99 15.59 -11.00
CA GLU A 308 2.72 16.01 -10.40
C GLU A 308 1.61 16.11 -11.45
N ASN A 309 1.89 16.71 -12.60
CA ASN A 309 0.90 16.80 -13.69
C ASN A 309 0.44 15.41 -14.15
N ARG A 310 1.35 14.44 -14.20
CA ARG A 310 1.01 13.05 -14.57
C ARG A 310 0.16 12.40 -13.48
N LEU A 311 0.53 12.57 -12.21
CA LEU A 311 -0.20 12.00 -11.07
C LEU A 311 -1.60 12.61 -10.92
N MET A 312 -1.72 13.93 -11.06
CA MET A 312 -2.99 14.65 -10.97
C MET A 312 -3.99 14.26 -12.07
N ASN A 313 -3.49 13.82 -13.22
CA ASN A 313 -4.31 13.33 -14.32
C ASN A 313 -4.74 11.86 -14.15
N MET A 314 -4.29 11.16 -13.11
CA MET A 314 -4.78 9.82 -12.78
C MET A 314 -6.10 9.95 -12.01
N SER A 315 -7.23 9.69 -12.67
CA SER A 315 -8.58 9.88 -12.12
C SER A 315 -8.90 9.04 -10.88
N PHE A 316 -8.13 7.97 -10.63
CA PHE A 316 -8.28 7.10 -9.46
C PHE A 316 -7.47 7.57 -8.24
N LEU A 317 -6.51 8.48 -8.42
CA LEU A 317 -5.70 9.04 -7.34
C LEU A 317 -6.39 10.24 -6.71
N GLU A 318 -6.23 10.36 -5.39
CA GLU A 318 -6.58 11.58 -4.69
C GLU A 318 -5.53 12.66 -4.92
N ASN A 319 -6.03 13.89 -5.02
CA ASN A 319 -5.21 15.08 -5.21
C ASN A 319 -5.50 16.09 -4.10
N PRO A 320 -5.00 15.85 -2.87
CA PRO A 320 -5.08 16.82 -1.80
C PRO A 320 -4.55 18.18 -2.27
N SER A 321 -5.31 19.23 -1.97
CA SER A 321 -5.01 20.59 -2.38
C SER A 321 -5.42 21.58 -1.32
N ARG A 322 -4.90 22.79 -1.41
CA ARG A 322 -5.29 23.91 -0.57
C ARG A 322 -6.78 24.21 -0.65
N ALA A 323 -7.36 24.09 -1.85
CA ALA A 323 -8.79 24.27 -2.06
C ALA A 323 -9.59 23.19 -1.32
N MET A 324 -9.16 21.92 -1.42
CA MET A 324 -9.76 20.80 -0.69
C MET A 324 -9.69 21.03 0.83
N MET A 325 -8.54 21.44 1.33
CA MET A 325 -8.34 21.64 2.77
C MET A 325 -9.17 22.78 3.34
N LYS A 326 -9.47 23.80 2.55
CA LYS A 326 -10.42 24.85 2.95
C LYS A 326 -11.82 24.27 3.19
N VAL A 327 -12.23 23.30 2.39
CA VAL A 327 -13.53 22.62 2.51
C VAL A 327 -13.52 21.63 3.67
N LEU A 328 -12.45 20.84 3.82
CA LEU A 328 -12.32 19.83 4.87
C LEU A 328 -12.15 20.41 6.29
N ARG A 329 -11.66 21.65 6.40
CA ARG A 329 -11.24 22.25 7.67
C ARG A 329 -12.30 22.16 8.78
N PRO A 330 -13.58 22.56 8.60
CA PRO A 330 -14.57 22.54 9.69
C PRO A 330 -14.74 21.15 10.31
N ALA A 331 -14.81 20.11 9.48
CA ALA A 331 -14.95 18.73 9.94
C ALA A 331 -13.77 18.28 10.80
N TYR A 332 -12.53 18.58 10.37
CA TYR A 332 -11.35 18.23 11.15
C TYR A 332 -11.20 19.09 12.41
N GLU A 333 -11.59 20.36 12.40
CA GLU A 333 -11.64 21.19 13.61
C GLU A 333 -12.61 20.60 14.64
N ALA A 334 -13.80 20.17 14.19
CA ALA A 334 -14.78 19.49 15.04
C ALA A 334 -14.22 18.20 15.65
N MET A 335 -13.52 17.37 14.85
CA MET A 335 -12.89 16.15 15.34
C MET A 335 -11.81 16.42 16.39
N VAL A 336 -10.95 17.42 16.18
CA VAL A 336 -9.91 17.79 17.16
C VAL A 336 -10.54 18.21 18.49
N LYS A 337 -11.56 19.07 18.45
CA LYS A 337 -12.29 19.51 19.66
C LYS A 337 -12.94 18.32 20.37
N ALA A 338 -13.57 17.41 19.62
CA ALA A 338 -14.22 16.22 20.18
C ALA A 338 -13.20 15.28 20.84
N ASN A 339 -12.07 15.02 20.19
CA ASN A 339 -10.99 14.20 20.73
C ASN A 339 -10.43 14.77 22.03
N HIS A 340 -10.14 16.07 22.06
CA HIS A 340 -9.68 16.75 23.28
C HIS A 340 -10.70 16.64 24.42
N ARG A 341 -11.98 16.90 24.13
CA ARG A 341 -13.05 16.82 25.12
C ARG A 341 -13.25 15.40 25.67
N ASN A 342 -13.20 14.40 24.81
CA ASN A 342 -13.54 13.02 25.15
C ASN A 342 -12.35 12.27 25.76
N ALA A 343 -11.11 12.66 25.44
CA ALA A 343 -9.90 12.02 25.92
C ALA A 343 -8.77 13.05 26.14
N PRO A 344 -8.90 13.99 27.10
CA PRO A 344 -7.95 15.08 27.30
C PRO A 344 -6.54 14.60 27.70
N ASP A 345 -6.43 13.43 28.34
CA ASP A 345 -5.14 12.82 28.68
C ASP A 345 -4.40 12.28 27.44
N LEU A 346 -5.15 11.90 26.41
CA LEU A 346 -4.61 11.45 25.13
C LEU A 346 -4.35 12.62 24.20
N PHE A 347 -5.34 13.51 24.05
CA PHE A 347 -5.27 14.71 23.24
C PHE A 347 -5.13 15.94 24.13
N SER A 348 -3.88 16.22 24.54
CA SER A 348 -3.59 17.35 25.42
C SER A 348 -4.05 18.68 24.84
N GLU A 349 -4.19 19.68 25.71
CA GLU A 349 -4.47 21.07 25.30
C GLU A 349 -3.39 21.58 24.33
N PHE A 350 -2.11 21.30 24.60
CA PHE A 350 -1.00 21.72 23.75
C PHE A 350 -1.12 21.12 22.34
N LEU A 351 -1.35 19.81 22.23
CA LEU A 351 -1.47 19.14 20.94
C LEU A 351 -2.67 19.68 20.17
N SER A 352 -3.83 19.76 20.83
CA SER A 352 -5.08 20.19 20.22
C SER A 352 -5.01 21.63 19.72
N GLN A 353 -4.41 22.55 20.49
CA GLN A 353 -4.18 23.92 20.05
C GLN A 353 -3.27 24.01 18.82
N ASN A 354 -2.20 23.20 18.74
CA ASN A 354 -1.32 23.19 17.56
C ASN A 354 -2.01 22.62 16.32
N MET A 355 -2.85 21.59 16.48
CA MET A 355 -3.67 21.06 15.37
C MET A 355 -4.69 22.08 14.89
N LEU A 356 -5.36 22.80 15.81
CA LEU A 356 -6.30 23.88 15.47
C LEU A 356 -5.60 25.08 14.82
N ASP A 357 -4.41 25.51 15.27
CA ASP A 357 -3.61 26.55 14.59
C ASP A 357 -3.24 26.11 13.16
N TYR A 358 -2.84 24.85 12.99
CA TYR A 358 -2.58 24.27 11.67
C TYR A 358 -3.79 24.36 10.76
N LEU A 359 -4.95 23.89 11.22
CA LEU A 359 -6.20 23.90 10.46
C LEU A 359 -6.64 25.34 10.12
N GLY A 360 -6.58 26.25 11.10
CA GLY A 360 -6.87 27.67 10.92
C GLY A 360 -5.97 28.35 9.89
N ARG A 361 -4.72 27.90 9.77
CA ARG A 361 -3.71 28.40 8.82
C ARG A 361 -3.46 27.48 7.63
N SER A 362 -4.35 26.52 7.39
CA SER A 362 -4.23 25.52 6.32
C SER A 362 -3.96 26.14 4.95
N ASN A 363 -4.53 27.30 4.62
CA ASN A 363 -4.27 28.02 3.37
C ASN A 363 -2.79 28.43 3.20
N GLU A 364 -2.12 28.87 4.26
CA GLU A 364 -0.69 29.23 4.24
C GLU A 364 0.16 27.97 4.08
N TYR A 365 -0.09 26.97 4.92
CA TYR A 365 0.70 25.75 4.98
C TYR A 365 0.57 24.89 3.71
N TRP A 366 -0.64 24.71 3.19
CA TRP A 366 -0.85 24.05 1.90
C TRP A 366 -0.28 24.85 0.73
N GLY A 367 -0.21 26.18 0.85
CA GLY A 367 0.53 26.99 -0.11
C GLY A 367 2.03 26.68 -0.17
N ILE A 368 2.61 26.16 0.92
CA ILE A 368 4.00 25.67 0.95
C ILE A 368 4.07 24.24 0.42
N LEU A 369 3.16 23.35 0.83
CA LEU A 369 3.12 21.95 0.39
C LEU A 369 2.93 21.83 -1.13
N GLU A 370 2.01 22.61 -1.72
CA GLU A 370 1.74 22.58 -3.17
C GLU A 370 2.91 23.10 -4.03
N LYS A 371 3.74 23.99 -3.46
CA LYS A 371 4.94 24.52 -4.12
C LYS A 371 6.18 23.65 -3.93
N SER A 372 6.13 22.74 -2.96
CA SER A 372 7.22 21.80 -2.71
C SER A 372 7.17 20.67 -3.73
N PRO A 373 8.32 20.04 -4.08
CA PRO A 373 8.31 18.87 -4.94
C PRO A 373 7.43 17.76 -4.36
N ARG A 374 6.50 17.24 -5.17
CA ARG A 374 5.59 16.16 -4.79
C ARG A 374 5.85 14.90 -5.62
N THR A 375 5.39 13.80 -5.07
CA THR A 375 5.55 12.45 -5.59
C THR A 375 4.26 11.67 -5.33
N LEU A 376 4.18 10.46 -5.87
CA LEU A 376 3.29 9.44 -5.33
C LEU A 376 3.78 9.07 -3.92
N VAL A 377 2.87 9.10 -2.95
CA VAL A 377 3.07 8.61 -1.58
C VAL A 377 2.11 7.46 -1.29
N HIS A 378 2.44 6.62 -0.32
CA HIS A 378 1.56 5.55 0.17
C HIS A 378 0.35 6.12 0.93
N GLY A 379 0.53 7.19 1.72
CA GLY A 379 -0.57 7.92 2.38
C GLY A 379 -1.15 7.26 3.64
N ASP A 380 -0.65 6.08 4.01
CA ASP A 380 -0.89 5.37 5.27
C ASP A 380 0.36 4.55 5.66
N PHE A 381 1.53 5.20 5.57
CA PHE A 381 2.83 4.53 5.63
C PHE A 381 3.27 4.28 7.08
N ASN A 382 2.65 3.29 7.72
CA ASN A 382 2.92 2.90 9.10
C ASN A 382 3.21 1.40 9.25
N THR A 383 3.59 0.96 10.45
CA THR A 383 4.06 -0.41 10.72
C THR A 383 3.00 -1.51 10.56
N ARG A 384 1.73 -1.15 10.35
CA ARG A 384 0.66 -2.09 9.99
C ARG A 384 0.64 -2.41 8.50
N ASN A 385 1.23 -1.55 7.67
CA ASN A 385 1.14 -1.61 6.21
C ASN A 385 2.49 -1.88 5.54
N ILE A 386 3.52 -2.21 6.33
CA ILE A 386 4.85 -2.55 5.83
C ILE A 386 5.41 -3.77 6.56
N CYS A 387 6.36 -4.43 5.90
CA CYS A 387 7.22 -5.46 6.47
C CYS A 387 8.59 -5.40 5.77
N LEU A 388 9.56 -6.16 6.29
CA LEU A 388 10.84 -6.33 5.63
C LEU A 388 10.90 -7.71 4.97
N ARG A 389 11.00 -7.73 3.65
CA ARG A 389 11.22 -8.95 2.87
C ARG A 389 12.68 -9.35 2.96
N ARG A 390 12.94 -10.64 3.16
CA ARG A 390 14.29 -11.21 3.12
C ARG A 390 14.50 -11.95 1.79
N GLU A 391 15.57 -11.61 1.09
CA GLU A 391 16.03 -12.35 -0.08
C GLU A 391 16.62 -13.70 0.38
N PRO A 392 16.05 -14.85 -0.02
CA PRO A 392 16.46 -16.15 0.53
C PRO A 392 17.94 -16.48 0.27
N SER A 393 18.50 -16.06 -0.86
CA SER A 393 19.87 -16.41 -1.26
C SER A 393 20.95 -15.55 -0.59
N THR A 394 20.65 -14.30 -0.25
CA THR A 394 21.64 -13.35 0.29
C THR A 394 21.37 -12.97 1.74
N GLY A 395 20.16 -13.23 2.24
CA GLY A 395 19.69 -12.71 3.52
C GLY A 395 19.45 -11.19 3.53
N ALA A 396 19.66 -10.51 2.40
CA ALA A 396 19.44 -9.07 2.29
C ALA A 396 17.97 -8.74 2.53
N GLN A 397 17.72 -7.61 3.20
CA GLN A 397 16.37 -7.13 3.46
C GLN A 397 15.99 -6.00 2.51
N ALA A 398 14.71 -5.93 2.18
CA ALA A 398 14.10 -4.84 1.43
C ALA A 398 12.72 -4.50 2.00
N LEU A 399 12.33 -3.23 1.91
CA LEU A 399 10.98 -2.79 2.25
C LEU A 399 9.94 -3.51 1.39
N CYS A 400 8.85 -3.96 2.00
CA CYS A 400 7.63 -4.39 1.33
C CYS A 400 6.43 -3.66 1.95
N ALA A 401 5.72 -2.87 1.16
CA ALA A 401 4.54 -2.11 1.51
C ALA A 401 3.29 -2.69 0.84
N TYR A 402 2.19 -2.69 1.58
CA TYR A 402 0.89 -3.22 1.19
C TYR A 402 -0.23 -2.29 1.66
N ASP A 403 -1.41 -2.48 1.08
CA ASP A 403 -2.57 -1.61 1.33
C ASP A 403 -2.41 -0.19 0.79
N TRP A 404 -2.25 -0.10 -0.53
CA TRP A 404 -2.07 1.15 -1.27
C TRP A 404 -3.37 1.96 -1.44
N GLU A 405 -4.41 1.63 -0.67
CA GLU A 405 -5.76 2.18 -0.85
C GLU A 405 -5.85 3.67 -0.50
N LEU A 406 -4.84 4.26 0.16
CA LEU A 406 -4.78 5.68 0.57
C LEU A 406 -3.68 6.48 -0.15
N ALA A 407 -3.10 5.91 -1.21
CA ALA A 407 -2.07 6.56 -1.99
C ALA A 407 -2.57 7.85 -2.70
N CYS A 408 -1.69 8.85 -2.80
CA CYS A 408 -2.05 10.14 -3.39
C CYS A 408 -0.81 10.89 -3.90
N CYS A 409 -1.02 12.04 -4.57
CA CYS A 409 0.05 12.97 -4.90
C CYS A 409 0.32 13.91 -3.72
N HIS A 410 1.46 13.75 -3.04
CA HIS A 410 1.83 14.54 -1.86
C HIS A 410 3.34 14.79 -1.76
N VAL A 411 3.76 15.62 -0.80
CA VAL A 411 5.19 15.77 -0.47
C VAL A 411 5.74 14.46 0.13
N PRO A 412 6.98 14.05 -0.22
CA PRO A 412 7.56 12.78 0.24
C PRO A 412 7.69 12.67 1.76
N GLN A 413 7.78 13.80 2.46
CA GLN A 413 7.87 13.86 3.92
C GLN A 413 6.63 13.29 4.60
N ARG A 414 5.47 13.23 3.91
CA ARG A 414 4.22 12.73 4.49
C ARG A 414 4.30 11.27 4.93
N ASP A 415 4.89 10.40 4.13
CA ASP A 415 5.12 9.00 4.50
C ASP A 415 6.22 8.89 5.56
N VAL A 416 7.27 9.73 5.47
CA VAL A 416 8.39 9.73 6.41
C VAL A 416 7.92 10.07 7.82
N VAL A 417 7.19 11.16 8.00
CA VAL A 417 6.75 11.59 9.34
C VAL A 417 5.78 10.58 9.96
N GLU A 418 4.90 9.99 9.16
CA GLU A 418 3.99 8.95 9.65
C GLU A 418 4.77 7.72 10.11
N PHE A 419 5.70 7.19 9.30
CA PHE A 419 6.50 6.05 9.72
C PHE A 419 7.29 6.33 11.01
N LEU A 420 7.95 7.49 11.08
CA LEU A 420 8.73 7.88 12.25
C LEU A 420 7.87 8.01 13.52
N SER A 421 6.61 8.47 13.41
CA SER A 421 5.66 8.49 14.53
C SER A 421 5.39 7.10 15.11
N PHE A 422 5.47 6.06 14.28
CA PHE A 422 5.19 4.68 14.70
C PHE A 422 6.42 3.97 15.27
N VAL A 423 7.63 4.29 14.81
CA VAL A 423 8.87 3.55 15.18
C VAL A 423 9.78 4.26 16.17
N LEU A 424 9.69 5.59 16.31
CA LEU A 424 10.52 6.32 17.26
C LEU A 424 9.83 6.44 18.63
N PRO A 425 10.61 6.33 19.74
CA PRO A 425 10.07 6.56 21.07
C PRO A 425 9.70 8.03 21.27
N PRO A 426 8.72 8.33 22.13
CA PRO A 426 8.43 9.71 22.51
C PRO A 426 9.67 10.45 23.00
N GLY A 427 9.85 11.69 22.54
CA GLY A 427 11.00 12.52 22.89
C GLY A 427 12.31 12.20 22.13
N SER A 428 12.30 11.27 21.16
CA SER A 428 13.51 10.95 20.38
C SER A 428 14.17 12.19 19.75
N ASN A 429 15.50 12.23 19.80
CA ASN A 429 16.32 13.27 19.16
C ASN A 429 16.57 12.99 17.66
N ASP A 430 16.21 11.81 17.18
CA ASP A 430 16.72 11.28 15.90
C ASP A 430 15.84 11.65 14.70
N TRP A 431 14.69 12.28 14.92
CA TRP A 431 13.78 12.71 13.85
C TRP A 431 14.49 13.53 12.78
N SER A 432 15.29 14.53 13.17
CA SER A 432 16.02 15.37 12.21
C SER A 432 17.05 14.58 11.42
N HIS A 433 17.71 13.61 12.07
CA HIS A 433 18.68 12.72 11.44
C HIS A 433 18.01 11.84 10.37
N TYR A 434 16.90 11.19 10.71
CA TYR A 434 16.19 10.33 9.77
C TYR A 434 15.52 11.09 8.62
N ILE A 435 14.98 12.28 8.88
CA ILE A 435 14.44 13.16 7.83
C ILE A 435 15.55 13.59 6.85
N GLU A 436 16.72 13.96 7.37
CA GLU A 436 17.88 14.31 6.52
C GLU A 436 18.41 13.10 5.75
N TYR A 437 18.47 11.93 6.38
CA TYR A 437 18.86 10.69 5.72
C TYR A 437 17.94 10.39 4.53
N HIS A 438 16.63 10.49 4.73
CA HIS A 438 15.65 10.32 3.63
C HIS A 438 15.88 11.33 2.52
N ARG A 439 16.12 12.61 2.83
CA ARG A 439 16.41 13.66 1.84
C ARG A 439 17.63 13.32 0.98
N LEU A 440 18.73 12.90 1.61
CA LEU A 440 19.96 12.51 0.91
C LEU A 440 19.75 11.26 0.04
N ALA A 441 19.02 10.26 0.56
CA ALA A 441 18.68 9.06 -0.21
C ALA A 441 17.75 9.38 -1.40
N LEU A 442 16.84 10.35 -1.25
CA LEU A 442 15.94 10.82 -2.29
C LEU A 442 16.71 11.53 -3.39
N GLU A 443 17.64 12.42 -3.02
CA GLU A 443 18.53 13.12 -3.93
C GLU A 443 19.36 12.14 -4.78
N ALA A 444 20.06 11.21 -4.12
CA ALA A 444 20.84 10.19 -4.81
C ALA A 444 19.98 9.30 -5.73
N SER A 445 18.80 8.87 -5.27
CA SER A 445 17.89 8.06 -6.07
C SER A 445 17.34 8.81 -7.28
N TYR A 446 16.99 10.09 -7.10
CA TYR A 446 16.49 10.94 -8.18
C TYR A 446 17.54 11.16 -9.26
N GLU A 447 18.79 11.41 -8.87
CA GLU A 447 19.90 11.50 -9.84
C GLU A 447 20.08 10.21 -10.65
N ILE A 448 20.01 9.04 -9.99
CA ILE A 448 20.10 7.74 -10.67
C ILE A 448 18.97 7.60 -11.69
N GLN A 449 17.73 7.91 -11.29
CA GLN A 449 16.56 7.85 -12.20
C GLN A 449 16.74 8.78 -13.41
N GLN A 450 17.18 10.01 -13.19
CA GLN A 450 17.43 10.96 -14.28
C GLN A 450 18.48 10.44 -15.27
N ARG A 451 19.58 9.84 -14.77
CA ARG A 451 20.61 9.23 -15.64
C ARG A 451 20.08 8.04 -16.43
N LEU A 452 19.23 7.20 -15.84
CA LEU A 452 18.59 6.08 -16.54
C LEU A 452 17.64 6.58 -17.64
N CYS A 453 16.78 7.54 -17.32
CA CYS A 453 15.87 8.15 -18.31
C CYS A 453 16.61 8.90 -19.43
N GLN A 454 17.78 9.48 -19.14
CA GLN A 454 18.61 10.09 -20.19
C GLN A 454 19.20 9.02 -21.11
N ARG A 455 19.77 7.94 -20.54
CA ARG A 455 20.33 6.83 -21.34
C ARG A 455 19.29 6.18 -22.25
N GLU A 456 18.08 5.93 -21.74
CA GLU A 456 17.01 5.36 -22.56
C GLU A 456 16.60 6.29 -23.71
N ARG A 457 16.60 7.61 -23.49
CA ARG A 457 16.35 8.59 -24.55
C ARG A 457 17.47 8.62 -25.58
N ASP A 458 18.73 8.61 -25.14
CA ASP A 458 19.88 8.62 -26.04
C ASP A 458 19.88 7.39 -26.97
N VAL A 459 19.35 6.25 -26.49
CA VAL A 459 19.21 5.02 -27.29
C VAL A 459 17.98 5.06 -28.20
N ASN A 460 16.81 5.51 -27.71
CA ASN A 460 15.54 5.34 -28.42
C ASN A 460 15.12 6.57 -29.26
N ALA A 461 15.56 7.77 -28.90
CA ALA A 461 15.16 9.03 -29.53
C ALA A 461 16.20 10.15 -29.30
N PRO A 462 17.42 10.04 -29.87
CA PRO A 462 18.54 10.96 -29.63
C PRO A 462 18.27 12.43 -30.04
N SER A 463 17.23 12.66 -30.85
CA SER A 463 16.81 13.99 -31.33
C SER A 463 15.61 14.57 -30.58
N ALA A 464 15.10 13.92 -29.52
CA ALA A 464 13.98 14.45 -28.75
C ALA A 464 14.43 15.62 -27.84
N PRO A 465 13.70 16.75 -27.81
CA PRO A 465 14.03 17.87 -26.93
C PRO A 465 13.96 17.47 -25.45
N ILE A 466 14.83 18.03 -24.62
CA ILE A 466 14.80 17.83 -23.17
C ILE A 466 13.60 18.62 -22.61
N VAL A 467 12.53 17.91 -22.24
CA VAL A 467 11.23 18.54 -21.94
C VAL A 467 11.12 19.10 -20.50
N SER A 468 12.06 18.82 -19.59
CA SER A 468 11.98 19.35 -18.23
C SER A 468 13.34 19.60 -17.59
N SER A 469 13.51 20.80 -17.00
CA SER A 469 14.62 21.09 -16.10
C SER A 469 14.60 20.13 -14.90
N PRO A 470 15.75 19.63 -14.43
CA PRO A 470 15.81 18.81 -13.23
C PRO A 470 15.20 19.55 -12.04
N ILE A 471 14.40 18.84 -11.25
CA ILE A 471 13.91 19.35 -9.97
C ILE A 471 15.10 19.61 -9.06
N ARG A 472 15.09 20.77 -8.40
CA ARG A 472 16.00 21.05 -7.29
C ARG A 472 15.47 20.35 -6.03
N ILE A 473 16.25 19.41 -5.49
CA ILE A 473 15.99 18.87 -4.16
C ILE A 473 16.17 20.00 -3.13
N PRO A 474 15.22 20.20 -2.20
CA PRO A 474 15.34 21.24 -1.18
C PRO A 474 16.59 21.05 -0.31
N SER A 475 17.14 22.15 0.21
CA SER A 475 18.20 22.06 1.23
C SER A 475 17.70 21.35 2.49
N SER A 476 18.61 20.86 3.33
CA SER A 476 18.27 20.21 4.61
C SER A 476 17.26 21.01 5.44
N LYS A 477 17.48 22.32 5.54
CA LYS A 477 16.57 23.23 6.26
C LYS A 477 15.20 23.36 5.61
N GLU A 478 15.13 23.56 4.29
CA GLU A 478 13.85 23.66 3.57
C GLU A 478 13.07 22.34 3.68
N TYR A 479 13.75 21.20 3.55
CA TYR A 479 13.15 19.87 3.65
C TYR A 479 12.59 19.60 5.04
N LEU A 480 13.32 19.98 6.10
CA LEU A 480 12.86 19.85 7.49
C LEU A 480 11.65 20.75 7.77
N GLU A 481 11.61 21.98 7.26
CA GLU A 481 10.44 22.85 7.45
C GLU A 481 9.18 22.27 6.77
N VAL A 482 9.31 21.66 5.59
CA VAL A 482 8.20 20.94 4.96
C VAL A 482 7.79 19.71 5.78
N ALA A 483 8.76 18.98 6.37
CA ALA A 483 8.47 17.85 7.25
C ALA A 483 7.67 18.27 8.50
N LYS A 484 7.95 19.44 9.09
CA LYS A 484 7.15 19.98 10.20
C LYS A 484 5.70 20.23 9.82
N ILE A 485 5.47 20.76 8.62
CA ILE A 485 4.12 20.99 8.10
C ILE A 485 3.43 19.64 7.85
N ALA A 486 4.12 18.68 7.23
CA ALA A 486 3.59 17.34 7.01
C ALA A 486 3.27 16.59 8.31
N LEU A 487 4.03 16.83 9.39
CA LEU A 487 3.78 16.28 10.72
C LEU A 487 2.46 16.81 11.32
N LEU A 488 2.25 18.13 11.23
CA LEU A 488 1.01 18.77 11.68
C LEU A 488 -0.19 18.37 10.81
N ASP A 489 0.02 18.19 9.50
CA ASP A 489 -0.98 17.66 8.59
C ASP A 489 -1.39 16.23 9.00
N PHE A 490 -0.42 15.34 9.17
CA PHE A 490 -0.66 13.97 9.63
C PHE A 490 -1.39 13.93 10.97
N ALA A 491 -0.94 14.73 11.96
CA ALA A 491 -1.62 14.85 13.24
C ALA A 491 -3.08 15.31 13.05
N SER A 492 -3.28 16.45 12.38
CA SER A 492 -4.60 17.09 12.28
C SER A 492 -5.61 16.27 11.51
N LEU A 493 -5.18 15.47 10.53
CA LEU A 493 -6.08 14.69 9.68
C LEU A 493 -6.19 13.23 10.16
N ARG A 494 -5.07 12.49 10.20
CA ARG A 494 -5.09 11.06 10.50
C ARG A 494 -5.24 10.76 11.97
N ILE A 495 -4.49 11.43 12.83
CA ILE A 495 -4.56 11.16 14.27
C ILE A 495 -5.91 11.61 14.84
N SER A 496 -6.48 12.69 14.30
CA SER A 496 -7.86 13.06 14.60
C SER A 496 -8.85 11.93 14.28
N MET A 497 -8.74 11.32 13.10
CA MET A 497 -9.59 10.18 12.73
C MET A 497 -9.35 8.97 13.64
N TYR A 498 -8.09 8.66 13.98
CA TYR A 498 -7.78 7.59 14.94
C TYR A 498 -8.36 7.88 16.33
N GLY A 499 -8.37 9.13 16.78
CA GLY A 499 -9.02 9.54 18.03
C GLY A 499 -10.52 9.24 18.02
N ILE A 500 -11.21 9.60 16.92
CA ILE A 500 -12.63 9.29 16.75
C ILE A 500 -12.87 7.78 16.70
N SER A 501 -12.04 7.01 16.00
CA SER A 501 -12.15 5.55 16.00
C SER A 501 -11.89 4.95 17.39
N ASN A 502 -10.95 5.52 18.15
CA ASN A 502 -10.54 5.04 19.46
C ASN A 502 -11.65 5.13 20.51
N SER A 503 -12.61 6.05 20.38
CA SER A 503 -13.77 6.11 21.27
C SER A 503 -14.76 4.95 21.06
N PHE A 504 -14.68 4.25 19.92
CA PHE A 504 -15.51 3.06 19.65
C PHE A 504 -14.77 1.75 19.93
N LYS A 505 -13.48 1.71 19.61
CA LYS A 505 -12.61 0.57 19.88
C LYS A 505 -11.26 1.08 20.31
N GLN A 506 -10.90 0.82 21.56
CA GLN A 506 -9.62 1.25 22.11
C GLN A 506 -8.46 0.68 21.27
N VAL A 507 -7.52 1.56 20.93
CA VAL A 507 -6.34 1.27 20.13
C VAL A 507 -5.11 1.43 21.02
N ASN A 508 -4.50 0.31 21.42
CA ASN A 508 -3.44 0.29 22.44
C ASN A 508 -2.18 1.03 22.02
N TRP A 509 -1.87 1.05 20.72
CA TRP A 509 -0.72 1.79 20.20
C TRP A 509 -0.93 3.31 20.11
N LEU A 510 -2.17 3.80 20.12
CA LEU A 510 -2.48 5.22 19.84
C LEU A 510 -1.84 6.18 20.86
N PRO A 511 -1.91 5.96 22.19
CA PRO A 511 -1.27 6.83 23.18
C PRO A 511 0.21 7.08 22.93
N ARG A 512 0.97 6.03 22.60
CA ARG A 512 2.40 6.14 22.31
C ARG A 512 2.67 7.02 21.09
N ILE A 513 1.87 6.86 20.03
CA ILE A 513 2.03 7.62 18.79
C ILE A 513 1.67 9.08 19.00
N VAL A 514 0.56 9.35 19.70
CA VAL A 514 0.14 10.72 20.05
C VAL A 514 1.20 11.41 20.91
N GLN A 515 1.74 10.72 21.90
CA GLN A 515 2.83 11.26 22.73
C GLN A 515 4.11 11.54 21.90
N SER A 516 4.47 10.64 20.97
CA SER A 516 5.63 10.84 20.08
C SER A 516 5.47 12.07 19.20
N LEU A 517 4.27 12.27 18.64
CA LEU A 517 3.94 13.46 17.85
C LEU A 517 3.99 14.74 18.67
N GLU A 518 3.37 14.74 19.85
CA GLU A 518 3.31 15.92 20.70
C GLU A 518 4.73 16.38 21.11
N GLU A 519 5.55 15.47 21.61
CA GLU A 519 6.94 15.76 21.98
C GLU A 519 7.74 16.27 20.78
N GLN A 520 7.49 15.73 19.59
CA GLN A 520 8.17 16.20 18.39
C GLN A 520 7.70 17.59 17.94
N ILE A 521 6.42 17.90 18.07
CA ILE A 521 5.88 19.25 17.80
C ILE A 521 6.47 20.27 18.78
N LYS A 522 6.54 19.93 20.08
CA LYS A 522 7.20 20.78 21.11
C LYS A 522 8.63 21.11 20.71
N ARG A 523 9.38 20.09 20.27
CA ARG A 523 10.79 20.21 19.92
C ARG A 523 11.03 21.01 18.65
N PHE A 524 10.29 20.72 17.59
CA PHE A 524 10.45 21.43 16.31
C PHE A 524 10.02 22.88 16.39
N GLY A 525 9.16 23.20 17.38
CA GLY A 525 8.51 24.49 17.51
C GLY A 525 7.52 24.73 16.37
N PRO A 526 6.82 25.88 16.40
CA PRO A 526 5.94 26.25 15.30
C PRO A 526 6.75 26.33 13.98
N PRO A 527 6.17 25.91 12.84
CA PRO A 527 6.77 26.13 11.54
C PRO A 527 7.16 27.60 11.38
N ARG A 528 8.34 27.88 10.82
CA ARG A 528 8.77 29.27 10.66
C ARG A 528 7.76 29.99 9.78
N ARG A 529 7.19 31.09 10.29
CA ARG A 529 6.41 32.01 9.46
C ARG A 529 7.31 32.41 8.29
N HIS A 530 6.90 32.09 7.07
CA HIS A 530 7.41 32.77 5.89
C HIS A 530 6.86 34.20 5.95
N GLN A 531 7.34 35.00 6.91
CA GLN A 531 7.24 36.44 6.79
C GLN A 531 7.91 36.75 5.47
N SER A 532 7.08 37.13 4.51
CA SER A 532 7.41 37.61 3.18
C SER A 532 8.74 38.36 3.20
N ARG A 533 9.83 37.64 2.94
CA ARG A 533 11.14 38.21 2.65
C ARG A 533 11.07 39.12 1.40
N ILE A 534 9.99 38.94 0.62
CA ILE A 534 9.52 39.80 -0.47
C ILE A 534 9.30 41.27 -0.02
N LEU A 535 9.03 41.57 1.26
CA LEU A 535 8.87 42.97 1.73
C LEU A 535 10.17 43.61 2.24
N ARG A 536 11.27 42.86 2.39
CA ARG A 536 12.59 43.42 2.74
C ARG A 536 13.53 43.53 1.53
N GLU A 537 13.36 42.70 0.51
CA GLU A 537 14.16 42.77 -0.71
C GLU A 537 13.56 43.72 -1.78
N SER A 538 12.37 44.29 -1.54
CA SER A 538 11.80 45.38 -2.36
C SER A 538 12.05 46.78 -1.78
N LYS A 539 12.91 46.91 -0.77
CA LYS A 539 13.29 48.17 -0.10
C LYS A 539 14.82 48.34 0.04
N LEU A 540 15.59 47.48 -0.59
CA LEU A 540 17.03 47.59 -0.83
C LEU A 540 17.25 47.59 -2.34
#